data_AF-A0A350Y9Q8-F1
#
_entry.id   AF-A0A350Y9Q8-F1
#
_cell.length_a   1.000
_cell.length_b   1.000
_cell.length_c   1.000
_cell.angle_alpha   90.00
_cell.angle_beta   90.00
_cell.angle_gamma   90.00
#
_symmetry.space_group_name_H-M   'P 1'
#
loop_
_entity.id
_entity.type
_entity.pdbx_description
1 polymer ?
#
loop_
_entity_poly.entity_id
_entity_poly.type
_entity_poly.pdbx_seq_one_letter_code
_entity_poly.pdbx_strand_id
1 'polypeptide(L)'
;MLTLTYEYKANPTDEQIKLIEHTIDVCRQVWNFALRERKDWLNSRKSAVNACSITSEYIIPAAAPYPNYHTQAKSLTQAKKQYP
;
A
#
# COMPACT_ATOMS: atom_id res chain seq x y z
N MET A 1 16.80 7.03 2.04
CA MET A 1 15.97 6.92 0.82
C MET A 1 16.93 6.63 -0.31
N LEU A 2 16.86 5.45 -0.94
CA LEU A 2 17.71 5.11 -2.08
C LEU A 2 17.08 5.73 -3.33
N THR A 3 17.76 6.69 -3.94
CA THR A 3 17.35 7.25 -5.23
C THR A 3 17.99 6.41 -6.32
N LEU A 4 17.21 5.51 -6.93
CA LEU A 4 17.68 4.71 -8.06
C LEU A 4 17.45 5.51 -9.35
N THR A 5 18.54 5.94 -9.97
CA THR A 5 18.52 6.55 -11.31
C THR A 5 18.73 5.44 -12.34
N TYR A 6 17.67 5.09 -13.06
CA TYR A 6 17.75 4.15 -14.16
C TYR A 6 17.98 4.91 -15.47
N GLU A 7 18.93 4.44 -16.27
CA GLU A 7 19.15 4.96 -17.61
C GLU A 7 18.41 4.08 -18.63
N TYR A 8 17.41 4.65 -19.29
CA TYR A 8 16.65 3.99 -20.34
C TYR A 8 16.95 4.64 -21.68
N LYS A 9 16.86 3.85 -22.77
CA LYS A 9 16.94 4.39 -24.12
C LYS A 9 15.70 5.23 -24.41
N ALA A 10 15.83 6.24 -25.27
CA ALA A 10 14.68 7.04 -25.74
C ALA A 10 13.61 6.17 -26.41
N ASN A 11 14.03 5.15 -27.15
CA ASN A 11 13.19 4.02 -27.53
C ASN A 11 13.62 2.78 -26.72
N PRO A 12 12.87 2.38 -25.69
CA PRO A 12 13.24 1.26 -24.82
C PRO A 12 13.33 -0.05 -25.59
N THR A 13 14.24 -0.93 -25.18
CA THR A 13 14.22 -2.34 -25.65
C THR A 13 13.06 -3.10 -25.02
N ASP A 14 12.67 -4.24 -25.60
CA ASP A 14 11.62 -5.09 -25.03
C ASP A 14 11.89 -5.51 -23.58
N GLU A 15 13.16 -5.73 -23.22
CA GLU A 15 13.58 -6.01 -21.85
C GLU A 15 13.39 -4.81 -20.91
N GLN A 16 13.71 -3.60 -21.40
CA GLN A 16 13.49 -2.36 -20.64
C GLN A 16 12.01 -2.09 -20.43
N ILE A 17 11.17 -2.34 -21.45
CA ILE A 17 9.71 -2.22 -21.33
C ILE A 17 9.18 -3.12 -20.23
N LYS A 18 9.55 -4.41 -20.26
CA LYS A 18 9.12 -5.39 -19.24
C LYS A 18 9.54 -4.95 -17.83
N LEU A 19 10.75 -4.43 -17.66
CA LEU A 19 11.23 -3.94 -16.37
C LEU A 19 10.45 -2.71 -15.90
N ILE A 20 10.16 -1.77 -16.79
CA ILE A 20 9.38 -0.55 -16.48
C ILE A 20 7.97 -0.93 -16.07
N GLU A 21 7.29 -1.77 -16.85
CA GLU A 21 5.93 -2.22 -16.56
C GLU A 21 5.84 -2.93 -15.22
N HIS A 22 6.76 -3.88 -14.97
CA HIS A 22 6.85 -4.56 -13.69
C HIS A 22 7.06 -3.59 -12.52
N THR A 23 7.96 -2.60 -12.69
CA THR A 23 8.23 -1.61 -11.66
C THR A 23 7.00 -0.75 -11.34
N ILE A 24 6.28 -0.30 -12.37
CA ILE A 24 5.04 0.48 -12.21
C ILE A 24 3.96 -0.35 -11.52
N ASP A 25 3.82 -1.63 -11.87
CA ASP A 25 2.85 -2.52 -11.26
C ASP A 25 3.13 -2.76 -9.78
N VAL A 26 4.39 -3.01 -9.42
CA VAL A 26 4.79 -3.12 -8.01
C VAL A 26 4.49 -1.81 -7.27
N CYS A 27 4.85 -0.66 -7.83
CA CYS A 27 4.55 0.65 -7.24
C CYS A 27 3.04 0.85 -7.01
N ARG A 28 2.22 0.48 -8.00
CA ARG A 28 0.76 0.57 -7.94
C ARG A 28 0.17 -0.32 -6.85
N GLN A 29 0.63 -1.58 -6.76
CA GLN A 29 0.17 -2.52 -5.74
C GLN A 29 0.53 -2.04 -4.33
N VAL A 30 1.78 -1.62 -4.13
CA VAL A 30 2.27 -1.05 -2.86
C VAL A 30 1.46 0.18 -2.46
N TRP A 31 1.20 1.08 -3.40
CA TRP A 31 0.39 2.26 -3.15
C TRP A 31 -1.05 1.89 -2.74
N ASN A 32 -1.69 0.99 -3.48
CA ASN A 32 -3.06 0.58 -3.22
C ASN A 32 -3.21 -0.13 -1.87
N PHE A 33 -2.23 -0.96 -1.50
CA PHE A 33 -2.19 -1.59 -0.18
C PHE A 33 -2.14 -0.54 0.94
N ALA A 34 -1.18 0.38 0.88
CA ALA A 34 -1.05 1.43 1.89
C ALA A 34 -2.27 2.38 1.91
N LEU A 35 -2.85 2.67 0.76
CA LEU A 35 -4.06 3.48 0.67
C LEU A 35 -5.26 2.77 1.32
N ARG A 36 -5.38 1.45 1.12
CA ARG A 36 -6.45 0.64 1.68
C ARG A 36 -6.39 0.63 3.20
N GLU A 37 -5.22 0.39 3.79
CA GLU A 37 -5.04 0.43 5.25
C GLU A 37 -5.50 1.76 5.86
N ARG A 38 -5.14 2.89 5.24
CA ARG A 38 -5.58 4.21 5.71
C ARG A 38 -7.09 4.39 5.63
N LYS A 39 -7.70 3.97 4.53
CA LYS A 39 -9.16 4.04 4.34
C LYS A 39 -9.89 3.17 5.37
N ASP A 40 -9.42 1.95 5.59
CA ASP A 40 -10.03 1.02 6.53
C ASP A 40 -9.90 1.54 7.98
N TRP A 41 -8.74 2.08 8.36
CA TRP A 41 -8.54 2.70 9.67
C TRP A 41 -9.47 3.91 9.90
N LEU A 42 -9.67 4.73 8.87
CA LEU A 42 -10.57 5.89 8.95
C LEU A 42 -12.02 5.44 9.05
N ASN A 43 -12.43 4.48 8.23
CA ASN A 43 -13.81 4.00 8.22
C ASN A 43 -14.17 3.23 9.49
N SER A 44 -13.23 2.49 10.10
CA SER A 44 -13.45 1.83 11.38
C SER A 44 -13.76 2.79 12.53
N ARG A 45 -13.37 4.07 12.41
CA ARG A 45 -13.60 5.13 13.39
C ARG A 45 -14.79 6.02 13.07
N LYS A 46 -15.43 5.79 11.92
CA LYS A 46 -16.63 6.50 11.47
C LYS A 46 -17.91 5.72 11.76
N SER A 47 -17.83 4.55 12.41
CA SER A 47 -19.02 3.77 12.74
C SER A 47 -19.95 4.55 13.67
N ALA A 48 -21.25 4.36 13.48
CA ALA A 48 -22.26 5.10 14.23
C ALA A 48 -22.23 4.65 15.69
N VAL A 49 -22.20 5.60 16.63
CA VAL A 49 -22.13 5.28 18.07
C VAL A 49 -23.38 4.52 18.55
N ASN A 50 -24.49 4.65 17.82
CA ASN A 50 -25.80 4.09 18.16
C ASN A 50 -26.22 2.90 17.29
N ALA A 51 -25.39 2.41 16.37
CA ALA A 51 -25.76 1.29 15.50
C ALA A 51 -24.53 0.56 14.95
N CYS A 52 -24.61 -0.77 14.86
CA CYS A 52 -23.61 -1.59 14.17
C CYS A 52 -24.10 -1.97 12.77
N SER A 53 -23.18 -2.10 11.82
CA SER A 53 -23.42 -2.66 10.51
C SER A 53 -23.82 -4.14 10.61
N ILE A 54 -24.84 -4.53 9.84
CA ILE A 54 -25.35 -5.91 9.78
C ILE A 54 -24.58 -6.72 8.72
N THR A 55 -23.95 -6.05 7.75
CA THR A 55 -23.24 -6.70 6.64
C THR A 55 -21.79 -7.01 6.98
N SER A 56 -21.07 -6.03 7.51
CA SER A 56 -19.64 -6.16 7.83
C SER A 56 -19.18 -5.01 8.71
N GLU A 57 -18.27 -5.31 9.64
CA GLU A 57 -17.57 -4.34 10.49
C GLU A 57 -16.06 -4.50 10.38
N TYR A 58 -15.34 -3.44 10.72
CA TYR A 58 -13.88 -3.44 10.72
C TYR A 58 -13.33 -4.11 11.99
N ILE A 59 -12.52 -5.16 11.82
CA ILE A 59 -11.80 -5.82 12.92
C ILE A 59 -10.45 -5.10 13.14
N ILE A 60 -10.51 -3.85 13.61
CA ILE A 60 -9.32 -3.04 13.91
C ILE A 60 -9.38 -2.60 15.38
N PRO A 61 -8.33 -2.84 16.19
CA PRO A 61 -8.32 -2.41 17.59
C PRO A 61 -8.55 -0.90 17.74
N ALA A 62 -9.34 -0.50 18.73
CA ALA A 62 -9.61 0.91 19.01
C ALA A 62 -8.32 1.71 19.27
N ALA A 63 -7.36 1.10 19.97
CA ALA A 63 -6.05 1.68 20.27
C ALA A 63 -5.05 1.64 19.10
N ALA A 64 -5.42 1.09 17.93
CA ALA A 64 -4.51 1.00 16.80
C ALA A 64 -4.11 2.41 16.32
N PRO A 65 -2.80 2.71 16.20
CA PRO A 65 -2.35 4.02 15.74
C PRO A 65 -2.70 4.24 14.27
N TYR A 66 -2.76 5.52 13.86
CA TYR A 66 -2.96 5.87 12.45
C TYR A 66 -1.82 5.31 11.59
N PRO A 67 -2.12 4.60 10.47
CA PRO A 67 -1.11 4.06 9.57
C PRO A 67 -0.49 5.20 8.76
N ASN A 68 0.45 5.90 9.38
CA ASN A 68 1.21 6.98 8.77
C ASN A 68 2.30 6.44 7.83
N TYR A 69 2.95 7.36 7.11
CA TYR A 69 4.01 7.01 6.16
C TYR A 69 5.12 6.15 6.78
N HIS A 70 5.58 6.45 7.99
CA HIS A 70 6.70 5.74 8.60
C HIS A 70 6.35 4.30 8.99
N THR A 71 5.14 4.06 9.50
CA THR A 71 4.69 2.71 9.85
C THR A 71 4.49 1.87 8.59
N GLN A 72 3.88 2.45 7.56
CA GLN A 72 3.62 1.77 6.30
C GLN A 72 4.91 1.50 5.51
N ALA A 73 5.85 2.45 5.46
CA ALA A 73 7.14 2.22 4.81
C ALA A 73 7.93 1.08 5.46
N LYS A 74 7.81 0.91 6.78
CA LYS A 74 8.44 -0.19 7.52
C LYS A 74 7.76 -1.54 7.23
N SER A 75 6.44 -1.58 7.09
CA SER A 75 5.70 -2.81 6.79
C SER A 75 5.98 -3.34 5.38
N LEU A 76 6.28 -2.47 4.40
CA LEU A 76 6.62 -2.89 3.04
C LEU A 76 7.84 -3.81 2.98
N THR A 77 8.85 -3.58 3.83
CA THR A 77 10.03 -4.46 3.90
C THR A 77 9.67 -5.86 4.38
N GLN A 78 8.66 -5.98 5.26
CA GLN A 78 8.15 -7.27 5.70
C GLN A 78 7.25 -7.89 4.64
N ALA A 79 6.37 -7.10 4.03
CA ALA A 79 5.45 -7.55 2.99
C ALA A 79 6.19 -8.16 1.79
N LYS A 80 7.29 -7.54 1.33
CA LYS A 80 8.13 -8.09 0.26
C LYS A 80 8.73 -9.48 0.55
N LYS A 81 8.89 -9.85 1.83
CA LYS A 81 9.37 -11.19 2.20
C LYS A 81 8.27 -12.25 2.08
N GLN A 82 7.02 -11.86 2.30
CA GLN A 82 5.86 -12.76 2.22
C GLN A 82 5.27 -12.83 0.81
N TYR A 83 5.38 -11.74 0.05
CA TYR A 83 4.85 -11.60 -1.30
C TYR A 83 6.00 -11.11 -2.20
N PRO A 84 6.84 -12.05 -2.70
CA PRO A 84 8.00 -11.72 -3.54
C PRO A 84 7.60 -11.10 -4.88
#